data_AF-A0A3S0E2D5-F1
#
_entry.id   AF-A0A3S0E2D5-F1
#
_cell.length_a   1.000
_cell.length_b   1.000
_cell.length_c   1.000
_cell.angle_alpha   90.00
_cell.angle_beta   90.00
_cell.angle_gamma   90.00
#
_symmetry.space_group_name_H-M   'P 1'
#
loop_
_entity.id
_entity.type
_entity.pdbx_description
1 polymer ?
#
loop_
_entity_poly.entity_id
_entity_poly.type
_entity_poly.pdbx_seq_one_letter_code
_entity_poly.pdbx_strand_id
1 'polypeptide(L)' 'RLMLLGGAPLDGPRTIWWNFVSSRPQRIEQAKADWRANRFAHVPGESEFIPLPED' A
#
# COMPACT_ATOMS: atom_id res chain seq x y z
N ARG A 1 -20.02 -14.98 16.81
CA ARG A 1 -19.24 -15.49 15.65
C ARG A 1 -17.77 -15.36 16.01
N LEU A 2 -16.94 -16.38 15.77
CA LEU A 2 -15.50 -16.37 16.09
C LEU A 2 -14.70 -16.58 14.78
N MET A 3 -13.56 -15.90 14.66
CA MET A 3 -12.59 -16.09 13.57
C MET A 3 -11.20 -16.33 14.17
N LEU A 4 -10.51 -17.36 13.66
CA LEU A 4 -9.14 -17.70 14.02
C LEU A 4 -8.28 -17.64 12.75
N LEU A 5 -7.17 -16.90 12.81
CA LEU A 5 -6.20 -16.71 11.72
C LEU A 5 -4.78 -16.90 12.28
N GLY A 6 -3.93 -17.61 11.54
CA GLY A 6 -2.53 -17.86 11.92
C GLY A 6 -1.70 -18.36 10.74
N GLY A 7 -0.38 -18.26 10.87
CA GLY A 7 0.59 -18.66 9.86
C GLY A 7 2.02 -18.57 10.40
N ALA A 8 2.99 -19.03 9.61
CA ALA A 8 4.40 -18.88 9.95
C ALA A 8 4.80 -17.38 10.04
N PRO A 9 5.78 -17.00 10.87
CA PRO A 9 6.30 -15.64 10.89
C PRO A 9 6.81 -15.21 9.52
N LEU A 10 6.68 -13.92 9.21
CA LEU A 10 7.31 -13.35 8.02
C LEU A 10 8.83 -13.35 8.17
N ASP A 11 9.56 -13.44 7.06
CA ASP A 11 11.04 -13.46 7.01
C ASP A 11 11.73 -12.17 7.53
N GLY A 12 10.97 -11.20 8.02
CA GLY A 12 11.51 -9.95 8.58
C GLY A 12 10.47 -8.85 8.73
N PRO A 13 10.91 -7.64 9.14
CA PRO A 13 10.01 -6.51 9.33
C PRO A 13 9.32 -6.11 8.02
N ARG A 14 8.13 -5.52 8.17
CA ARG A 14 7.39 -4.88 7.08
C ARG A 14 7.02 -3.48 7.52
N THR A 15 7.28 -2.52 6.65
CA THR A 15 6.72 -1.19 6.78
C THR A 15 5.34 -1.22 6.13
N ILE A 16 4.33 -0.81 6.90
CA ILE A 16 2.96 -0.64 6.44
C ILE A 16 2.67 0.86 6.54
N TRP A 17 2.28 1.47 5.43
CA TRP A 17 1.85 2.86 5.38
C TRP A 17 0.70 2.97 4.39
N TRP A 18 -0.48 3.43 4.86
CA TRP A 18 -1.70 3.45 4.07
C TRP A 18 -1.93 2.08 3.37
N ASN A 19 -2.14 2.08 2.05
CA ASN A 19 -2.32 0.89 1.23
C ASN A 19 -1.01 0.25 0.73
N PHE A 20 0.16 0.71 1.22
CA PHE A 20 1.47 0.21 0.79
C PHE A 20 2.15 -0.62 1.88
N VAL A 21 2.60 -1.81 1.49
CA VAL A 21 3.35 -2.74 2.35
C VAL A 21 4.64 -3.14 1.65
N SER A 22 5.78 -2.98 2.33
CA SER A 22 7.10 -3.34 1.79
C SER A 22 8.08 -3.61 2.93
N SER A 23 9.04 -4.51 2.70
CA SER A 23 10.22 -4.64 3.57
C SER A 23 11.28 -3.54 3.32
N ARG A 24 11.12 -2.77 2.24
CA ARG A 24 12.01 -1.67 1.83
C ARG A 24 11.28 -0.33 1.97
N PRO A 25 11.64 0.53 2.94
CA PRO A 25 11.00 1.84 3.13
C PRO A 25 11.07 2.75 1.90
N GLN A 26 12.18 2.73 1.16
CA GLN A 26 12.35 3.55 -0.05
C GLN A 26 11.36 3.16 -1.17
N ARG A 27 10.90 1.91 -1.18
CA ARG A 27 9.87 1.46 -2.13
C ARG A 27 8.51 2.07 -1.80
N ILE A 28 8.22 2.34 -0.52
CA ILE A 28 7.00 3.03 -0.11
C ILE A 28 7.07 4.49 -0.54
N GLU A 29 8.21 5.16 -0.37
CA GLU A 29 8.37 6.54 -0.86
C GLU A 29 8.22 6.65 -2.37
N GLN A 30 8.78 5.69 -3.13
CA GLN A 30 8.54 5.59 -4.57
C GLN A 30 7.05 5.41 -4.87
N ALA A 31 6.37 4.48 -4.19
CA ALA A 31 4.94 4.23 -4.38
C ALA A 31 4.07 5.46 -4.06
N LYS A 32 4.44 6.24 -3.03
CA LYS A 32 3.78 7.53 -2.73
C LYS A 32 3.93 8.51 -3.89
N ALA A 33 5.13 8.64 -4.45
CA ALA A 33 5.37 9.50 -5.61
C ALA A 33 4.63 9.01 -6.86
N ASP A 34 4.60 7.70 -7.08
CA ASP A 34 3.87 7.06 -8.19
C ASP A 34 2.36 7.30 -8.07
N TRP A 35 1.81 7.21 -6.85
CA TRP A 35 0.39 7.45 -6.60
C TRP A 35 0.01 8.91 -6.85
N ARG A 36 0.77 9.86 -6.29
CA ARG A 36 0.55 11.31 -6.53
C ARG A 36 0.65 11.68 -8.01
N ALA A 37 1.52 11.01 -8.75
CA ALA A 37 1.72 11.24 -10.18
C ALA A 37 0.82 10.37 -11.08
N ASN A 38 -0.12 9.61 -10.51
CA ASN A 38 -1.05 8.74 -11.23
C ASN A 38 -0.36 7.72 -12.17
N ARG A 39 0.75 7.11 -11.71
CA ARG A 39 1.55 6.13 -12.48
C ARG A 39 1.10 4.67 -12.32
N PHE A 40 0.17 4.40 -11.41
CA PHE A 40 -0.45 3.07 -11.32
C PHE A 40 -1.46 2.89 -12.45
N ALA A 41 -1.72 1.64 -12.83
CA ALA A 41 -2.72 1.35 -13.85
C ALA A 41 -4.10 1.84 -13.39
N HIS A 42 -4.80 2.53 -14.30
CA HIS A 42 -6.19 2.93 -14.05
C HIS A 42 -7.11 1.71 -14.04
N VAL A 43 -8.10 1.74 -13.14
CA VAL A 43 -9.19 0.76 -13.13
C VAL A 43 -10.20 1.17 -14.20
N PRO A 44 -10.55 0.29 -15.17
CA PRO A 44 -11.52 0.62 -16.19
C PRO A 44 -12.89 0.98 -15.61
N GLY A 45 -13.45 2.11 -16.04
CA GLY A 45 -14.75 2.59 -15.58
C GLY A 45 -14.73 3.37 -14.26
N GLU A 46 -13.58 3.49 -13.61
CA GLU A 46 -13.40 4.32 -12.43
C GLU A 46 -13.03 5.76 -12.81
N SER A 47 -13.58 6.71 -12.08
CA SER A 47 -13.31 8.15 -12.25
C SER A 47 -12.88 8.83 -10.96
N GLU A 48 -13.08 8.18 -9.81
CA GLU A 48 -12.70 8.68 -8.50
C GLU A 48 -11.21 8.43 -8.21
N PHE A 49 -10.58 9.37 -7.52
CA PHE A 49 -9.21 9.26 -7.05
C PHE A 49 -9.12 9.67 -5.59
N ILE A 50 -8.62 8.76 -4.75
CA ILE A 50 -8.36 9.02 -3.32
C ILE A 50 -6.92 9.51 -3.17
N PRO A 51 -6.69 10.78 -2.80
CA PRO A 51 -5.34 11.28 -2.59
C PRO A 51 -4.70 10.62 -1.36
N LEU A 52 -3.37 10.69 -1.28
CA LEU A 52 -2.68 10.34 -0.05
C LEU A 52 -3.08 11.32 1.07
N PRO A 53 -3.15 10.86 2.33
CA PRO A 53 -3.28 11.77 3.46
C PRO A 53 -2.11 12.76 3.48
N GLU A 54 -2.39 13.99 3.92
CA GLU A 54 -1.35 14.93 4.34
C GLU A 54 -0.78 14.44 5.69
N ASP A 55 0.54 14.57 5.88
CA ASP A 55 1.23 14.10 7.10
C ASP A 55 0.83 14.93 8.34
#